data_AF-A0A251N7P5-F1
#
_entry.id   AF-A0A251N7P5-F1
#
_cell.length_a   1.000
_cell.length_b   1.000
_cell.length_c   1.000
_cell.angle_alpha   90.00
_cell.angle_beta   90.00
_cell.angle_gamma   90.00
#
_symmetry.space_group_name_H-M   'P 1'
#
loop_
_entity.id
_entity.type
_entity.pdbx_description
1 polymer ?
#
loop_
_entity_poly.entity_id
_entity_poly.type
_entity_poly.pdbx_seq_one_letter_code
_entity_poly.pdbx_strand_id
1 'polypeptide(L)'
;MVLWIAFIAQTRCTKFGFCIQDKATNQVLLRGRSNKGIYPIPSAVSPVNSSSLAEGSFSPATAYVGQQIKSSMWHNRLGHPTNEVVQTMLKTSQLPVLVDAHQHICPYCLSGKMHTLPFPSTHVKSLVPFQRIRSDL
;
A
#
# COMPACT_ATOMS: atom_id res chain seq x y z
N MET A 1 -5.55 -11.25 5.85
CA MET A 1 -4.29 -11.29 5.05
C MET A 1 -4.63 -11.33 3.55
N VAL A 2 -5.25 -10.27 3.00
CA VAL A 2 -5.82 -10.31 1.61
C VAL A 2 -5.32 -9.16 0.72
N LEU A 3 -4.38 -8.34 1.18
CA LEU A 3 -3.94 -7.14 0.42
C LEU A 3 -2.55 -7.25 -0.23
N TRP A 4 -1.87 -8.40 -0.15
CA TRP A 4 -0.48 -8.55 -0.65
C TRP A 4 -0.33 -9.19 -2.03
N ILE A 5 -1.41 -9.69 -2.62
CA ILE A 5 -1.33 -10.41 -3.91
C ILE A 5 -1.27 -9.44 -5.10
N ALA A 6 -1.78 -8.21 -4.93
CA ALA A 6 -1.90 -7.24 -6.02
C ALA A 6 -0.56 -6.66 -6.52
N PHE A 7 0.54 -6.77 -5.76
CA PHE A 7 1.82 -6.16 -6.16
C PHE A 7 2.80 -7.12 -6.85
N ILE A 8 2.62 -8.43 -6.66
CA ILE A 8 3.51 -9.44 -7.26
C ILE A 8 2.85 -10.09 -8.47
N ALA A 9 1.52 -10.07 -8.54
CA ALA A 9 0.77 -10.73 -9.58
C ALA A 9 0.03 -9.74 -10.50
N GLN A 10 0.20 -9.92 -11.82
CA GLN A 10 -0.55 -9.23 -12.86
C GLN A 10 -1.75 -10.07 -13.29
N THR A 11 -2.94 -9.49 -13.28
CA THR A 11 -4.13 -10.13 -13.87
C THR A 11 -4.20 -9.81 -15.37
N ARG A 12 -4.47 -10.83 -16.18
CA ARG A 12 -4.69 -10.70 -17.63
C ARG A 12 -6.01 -11.37 -18.02
N CYS A 13 -6.79 -10.69 -18.85
CA CYS A 13 -8.00 -11.25 -19.43
C CYS A 13 -7.66 -11.99 -20.73
N THR A 14 -8.16 -13.22 -20.88
CA THR A 14 -8.02 -14.05 -22.09
C THR A 14 -9.40 -14.41 -22.62
N LYS A 15 -9.51 -14.82 -23.89
CA LYS A 15 -10.78 -15.26 -24.52
C LYS A 15 -11.55 -16.34 -23.73
N PHE A 16 -10.89 -17.09 -22.85
CA PHE A 16 -11.47 -18.21 -22.10
C PHE A 16 -11.59 -17.96 -20.58
N GLY A 17 -11.27 -16.76 -20.09
CA GLY A 17 -11.27 -16.41 -18.67
C GLY A 17 -10.06 -15.57 -18.27
N PHE A 18 -9.69 -15.59 -17.01
CA PHE A 18 -8.58 -14.78 -16.48
C PHE A 18 -7.38 -15.64 -16.12
N CYS A 19 -6.19 -15.06 -16.22
CA CYS A 19 -4.97 -15.62 -15.66
C CYS A 19 -4.29 -14.63 -14.71
N ILE A 20 -3.77 -15.16 -13.62
CA ILE A 20 -2.91 -14.46 -12.67
C ILE A 20 -1.49 -14.89 -13.00
N GLN A 21 -0.63 -13.94 -13.33
CA GLN A 21 0.76 -14.17 -13.69
C GLN A 21 1.67 -13.50 -12.68
N ASP A 22 2.77 -14.15 -12.31
CA ASP A 22 3.84 -13.51 -11.58
C ASP A 22 4.46 -12.41 -12.46
N LYS A 23 4.60 -11.20 -11.92
CA LYS A 23 5.08 -10.04 -12.67
C LYS A 23 6.58 -10.08 -12.98
N ALA A 24 7.38 -10.75 -12.16
CA ALA A 24 8.82 -10.87 -12.34
C ALA A 24 9.16 -12.02 -13.30
N THR A 25 8.50 -13.17 -13.17
CA THR A 25 8.83 -14.37 -13.96
C THR A 25 7.94 -14.57 -15.19
N ASN A 26 6.85 -13.80 -15.31
CA ASN A 26 5.77 -14.00 -16.31
C ASN A 26 5.11 -15.39 -16.25
N GLN A 27 5.36 -16.16 -15.19
CA GLN A 27 4.79 -17.49 -15.04
C GLN A 27 3.31 -17.39 -14.67
N VAL A 28 2.46 -18.21 -15.29
CA VAL A 28 1.04 -18.29 -14.94
C VAL A 28 0.90 -19.00 -13.59
N LEU A 29 0.49 -18.28 -12.56
CA LEU A 29 0.24 -18.80 -11.22
C LEU A 29 -1.14 -19.42 -11.07
N LEU A 30 -2.15 -18.84 -11.73
CA LEU A 30 -3.53 -19.32 -11.67
C LEU A 30 -4.24 -19.05 -13.00
N ARG A 31 -5.09 -19.99 -13.45
CA ARG A 31 -6.01 -19.78 -14.57
C ARG A 31 -7.41 -20.19 -14.13
N GLY A 32 -8.40 -19.34 -14.36
CA GLY A 32 -9.76 -19.61 -13.92
C GLY A 32 -10.79 -18.66 -14.48
N ARG A 33 -12.05 -19.05 -14.35
CA ARG A 33 -13.19 -18.16 -14.58
C ARG A 33 -13.39 -17.28 -13.35
N SER A 34 -13.72 -16.00 -13.56
CA SER A 34 -14.17 -15.15 -12.47
C SER A 34 -15.49 -15.68 -11.92
N ASN A 35 -15.62 -15.82 -10.60
CA ASN A 35 -16.89 -16.20 -9.98
C ASN A 35 -17.49 -14.95 -9.31
N LYS A 36 -18.63 -14.46 -9.81
CA LYS A 36 -19.33 -13.27 -9.29
C LYS A 36 -18.43 -12.02 -9.17
N GLY A 37 -17.51 -11.82 -10.11
CA GLY A 37 -16.58 -10.68 -10.11
C GLY A 37 -15.41 -10.79 -9.12
N ILE A 38 -15.30 -11.92 -8.40
CA ILE A 38 -14.21 -12.21 -7.46
C ILE A 38 -13.35 -13.35 -8.04
N TYR A 39 -12.04 -13.29 -7.79
CA TYR A 39 -11.09 -14.32 -8.19
C TYR A 39 -10.87 -15.30 -7.04
N PRO A 40 -11.37 -16.55 -7.12
CA PRO A 40 -11.13 -17.54 -6.09
C PRO A 40 -9.67 -17.97 -6.13
N ILE A 41 -8.94 -17.73 -5.04
CA ILE A 41 -7.62 -18.30 -4.82
C ILE A 41 -7.85 -19.56 -3.99
N PRO A 42 -7.59 -20.77 -4.52
CA PRO A 42 -7.81 -21.99 -3.78
C PRO A 42 -6.91 -21.98 -2.54
N SER A 43 -7.52 -21.84 -1.37
CA SER A 43 -6.82 -21.90 -0.09
C SER A 43 -6.60 -23.37 0.25
N ALA A 44 -5.34 -23.78 0.49
CA ALA A 44 -4.96 -25.15 0.84
C ALA A 44 -5.33 -25.53 2.29
N VAL A 45 -6.54 -25.19 2.72
CA VAL A 45 -7.07 -25.58 4.04
C VAL A 45 -8.29 -26.45 3.81
N SER A 46 -8.06 -27.72 3.54
CA SER A 46 -9.11 -28.74 3.61
C SER A 46 -9.25 -29.24 5.04
N PRO A 47 -10.48 -29.51 5.48
CA PRO A 47 -10.80 -30.86 5.91
C PRO A 47 -11.84 -31.46 4.97
N VAL A 48 -11.42 -32.55 4.33
CA VAL A 48 -12.20 -33.79 4.11
C VAL A 48 -13.73 -33.63 4.08
N ASN A 49 -14.31 -33.72 2.88
CA ASN A 49 -15.45 -34.56 2.51
C ASN A 49 -16.16 -34.00 1.26
N SER A 50 -15.81 -34.50 0.08
CA SER A 50 -16.75 -35.04 -0.91
C SER A 50 -16.03 -35.29 -2.23
N SER A 51 -16.42 -36.41 -2.81
CA SER A 51 -15.91 -37.08 -3.99
C SER A 51 -15.86 -36.23 -5.26
N SER A 52 -14.83 -36.55 -6.06
CA SER A 52 -14.75 -36.52 -7.52
C SER A 52 -14.19 -35.27 -8.22
N LEU A 53 -13.10 -35.55 -8.95
CA LEU A 53 -12.56 -34.92 -10.15
C LEU A 53 -11.39 -33.91 -10.00
N ALA A 54 -10.33 -34.28 -10.72
CA ALA A 54 -9.12 -33.55 -11.13
C ALA A 54 -7.93 -33.55 -10.15
N GLU A 55 -7.09 -34.57 -10.31
CA GLU A 55 -5.67 -34.55 -9.99
C GLU A 55 -4.99 -33.35 -10.66
N GLY A 56 -4.74 -32.31 -9.88
CA GLY A 56 -3.66 -31.36 -10.14
C GLY A 56 -2.55 -31.66 -9.13
N SER A 57 -1.34 -31.98 -9.60
CA SER A 57 -0.17 -32.05 -8.74
C SER A 57 0.07 -30.66 -8.15
N PHE A 58 -0.36 -30.44 -6.90
CA PHE A 58 -0.17 -29.16 -6.21
C PHE A 58 1.19 -29.17 -5.53
N SER A 59 2.15 -28.45 -6.14
CA SER A 59 3.44 -28.14 -5.53
C SER A 59 3.24 -27.50 -4.15
N PRO A 60 4.08 -27.82 -3.14
CA PRO A 60 3.97 -27.24 -1.81
C PRO A 60 4.02 -25.71 -1.89
N ALA A 61 3.26 -25.03 -1.03
CA ALA A 61 3.22 -23.58 -0.94
C ALA A 61 4.63 -23.01 -0.73
N THR A 62 5.27 -22.58 -1.81
CA THR A 62 6.56 -21.91 -1.78
C THR A 62 6.33 -20.49 -1.27
N ALA A 63 6.53 -20.29 0.02
CA ALA A 63 6.65 -18.96 0.58
C ALA A 63 8.00 -18.37 0.13
N TYR A 64 7.97 -17.40 -0.78
CA TYR A 64 9.16 -16.62 -1.10
C TYR A 64 9.61 -15.87 0.17
N VAL A 65 10.90 -15.98 0.48
CA VAL A 65 11.52 -15.36 1.67
C VAL A 65 11.23 -13.85 1.65
N GLY A 66 10.41 -13.41 2.60
CA GLY A 66 10.10 -11.99 2.78
C GLY A 66 11.32 -11.26 3.31
N GLN A 67 11.91 -10.38 2.51
CA GLN A 67 12.94 -9.46 2.99
C GLN A 67 12.33 -8.53 4.04
N GLN A 68 13.02 -8.32 5.17
CA GLN A 68 12.58 -7.34 6.17
C GLN A 68 12.48 -5.95 5.53
N ILE A 69 11.34 -5.32 5.75
CA ILE A 69 11.02 -4.03 5.14
C ILE A 69 11.23 -2.93 6.15
N LYS A 70 11.87 -1.85 5.70
CA LYS A 70 12.10 -0.63 6.46
C LYS A 70 10.78 0.10 6.79
N SER A 71 10.75 0.80 7.91
CA SER A 71 9.58 1.60 8.31
C SER A 71 9.20 2.65 7.25
N SER A 72 10.19 3.31 6.66
CA SER A 72 10.03 4.26 5.53
C SER A 72 9.30 3.66 4.32
N MET A 73 9.53 2.38 4.03
CA MET A 73 8.85 1.69 2.94
C MET A 73 7.40 1.37 3.27
N TRP A 74 7.10 1.02 4.53
CA TRP A 74 5.73 0.87 5.00
C TRP A 74 4.97 2.20 4.96
N HIS A 75 5.62 3.29 5.36
CA HIS A 75 5.07 4.63 5.25
C HIS A 75 4.66 4.98 3.80
N ASN A 76 5.51 4.70 2.81
CA ASN A 76 5.17 4.93 1.40
C ASN A 76 4.05 3.99 0.90
N ARG A 77 4.09 2.70 1.27
CA ARG A 77 3.12 1.69 0.82
C ARG A 77 1.71 1.90 1.40
N LEU A 78 1.62 2.43 2.62
CA LEU A 78 0.36 2.67 3.32
C LEU A 78 -0.26 4.04 3.00
N GLY A 79 0.31 4.79 2.06
CA GLY A 79 -0.23 6.08 1.62
C GLY A 79 0.11 7.25 2.55
N HIS A 80 1.36 7.32 3.01
CA HIS A 80 1.89 8.43 3.81
C HIS A 80 1.15 8.71 5.14
N PRO A 81 0.80 7.70 5.95
CA PRO A 81 0.28 7.92 7.30
C PRO A 81 1.37 8.48 8.24
N THR A 82 0.96 9.02 9.38
CA THR A 82 1.91 9.50 10.40
C THR A 82 2.80 8.36 10.89
N ASN A 83 4.03 8.70 11.30
CA ASN A 83 4.99 7.70 11.79
C ASN A 83 4.44 6.88 12.98
N GLU A 84 3.65 7.50 13.85
CA GLU A 84 2.99 6.83 14.98
C GLU A 84 1.98 5.77 14.53
N VAL A 85 1.18 6.07 13.49
CA VAL A 85 0.22 5.13 12.92
C VAL A 85 0.94 3.95 12.28
N VAL A 86 2.02 4.20 11.53
CA VAL A 86 2.86 3.14 10.95
C VAL A 86 3.41 2.25 12.05
N GLN A 87 4.00 2.82 13.10
CA GLN A 87 4.55 2.07 14.22
C GLN A 87 3.49 1.23 14.93
N THR A 88 2.31 1.80 15.15
CA THR A 88 1.20 1.10 15.81
C THR A 88 0.74 -0.08 14.95
N MET A 89 0.50 0.13 13.66
CA MET A 89 0.12 -0.93 12.71
C MET A 89 1.15 -2.06 12.66
N LEU A 90 2.44 -1.72 12.63
CA LEU A 90 3.53 -2.69 12.59
C LEU A 90 3.62 -3.50 13.89
N LYS A 91 3.43 -2.86 15.04
CA LYS A 91 3.37 -3.54 16.34
C LYS A 91 2.15 -4.47 16.42
N THR A 92 0.97 -4.00 16.04
CA THR A 92 -0.27 -4.80 16.07
C THR A 92 -0.19 -6.02 15.14
N SER A 93 0.50 -5.90 14.00
CA SER A 93 0.68 -6.98 13.04
C SER A 93 1.87 -7.89 13.33
N GLN A 94 2.64 -7.63 14.39
CA GLN A 94 3.80 -8.43 14.80
C GLN A 94 4.83 -8.61 13.67
N LEU A 95 4.96 -7.61 12.81
CA LEU A 95 5.83 -7.69 11.64
C LEU A 95 7.28 -7.38 12.03
N PRO A 96 8.27 -8.17 11.56
CA PRO A 96 9.67 -7.87 11.77
C PRO A 96 10.08 -6.69 10.88
N VAL A 97 10.38 -5.53 11.49
CA VAL A 97 10.68 -4.27 10.79
C VAL A 97 12.15 -3.95 10.95
N LEU A 98 12.79 -3.55 9.85
CA LEU A 98 14.14 -2.98 9.91
C LEU A 98 14.04 -1.53 10.38
N VAL A 99 14.72 -1.20 11.48
CA VAL A 99 14.84 0.18 11.94
C VAL A 99 15.61 0.98 10.90
N ASP A 100 15.06 2.11 10.48
CA ASP A 100 15.77 3.02 9.59
C ASP A 100 16.92 3.69 10.36
N ALA A 101 18.14 3.61 9.82
CA ALA A 101 19.33 4.21 10.42
C ALA A 101 19.27 5.76 10.47
N HIS A 102 18.41 6.36 9.64
CA HIS A 102 18.23 7.80 9.54
C HIS A 102 16.75 8.18 9.58
N GLN A 103 16.42 9.26 10.29
CA GLN A 103 15.10 9.88 10.22
C GLN A 103 14.92 10.53 8.82
N HIS A 104 14.30 9.78 7.91
CA HIS A 104 14.01 10.28 6.58
C HIS A 104 12.68 11.04 6.57
N ILE A 105 12.73 12.34 6.28
CA ILE A 105 11.52 13.13 6.02
C ILE A 105 11.02 12.78 4.63
N CYS A 106 9.76 12.35 4.52
CA CYS A 106 9.18 12.00 3.24
C CYS A 106 8.89 13.27 2.41
N PRO A 107 9.41 13.41 1.18
CA PRO A 107 9.20 14.60 0.36
C PRO A 107 7.73 14.81 0.01
N TYR A 108 6.98 13.73 -0.23
CA TYR A 108 5.55 13.80 -0.54
C TYR A 108 4.72 14.28 0.65
N CYS A 109 5.10 13.89 1.88
CA CYS A 109 4.50 14.42 3.10
C CYS A 109 4.82 15.90 3.29
N LEU A 110 6.06 16.30 3.00
CA LEU A 110 6.48 17.70 3.08
C LEU A 110 5.63 18.58 2.15
N SER A 111 5.42 18.13 0.91
CA SER A 111 4.64 18.87 -0.09
C SER A 111 3.14 18.85 0.17
N GLY A 112 2.60 17.75 0.72
CA GLY A 112 1.14 17.54 0.81
C GLY A 112 0.52 17.65 2.20
N LYS A 113 1.32 17.58 3.27
CA LYS A 113 0.82 17.52 4.66
C LYS A 113 1.51 18.50 5.60
N MET A 114 2.58 19.17 5.19
CA MET A 114 3.18 20.19 6.04
C MET A 114 2.27 21.40 6.07
N HIS A 115 1.86 21.80 7.27
CA HIS A 115 1.10 23.03 7.46
C HIS A 115 1.94 24.20 6.95
N THR A 116 1.32 25.13 6.24
CA THR A 116 1.99 26.39 5.90
C THR A 116 2.45 27.06 7.19
N LEU A 117 3.65 27.64 7.17
CA LEU A 117 4.11 28.43 8.31
C LEU A 117 3.09 29.52 8.61
N PRO A 118 2.84 29.84 9.89
CA PRO A 118 1.94 30.95 10.23
C PRO A 118 2.40 32.21 9.51
N PHE A 119 1.45 32.95 8.94
CA PHE A 119 1.77 34.22 8.29
C PHE A 119 2.53 35.12 9.27
N PRO A 120 3.58 35.83 8.81
CA PRO A 120 4.27 36.78 9.66
C PRO A 120 3.25 37.78 10.22
N SER A 121 3.29 38.01 11.54
CA SER A 121 2.36 38.89 12.27
C SER A 121 2.61 40.38 12.00
N THR A 122 3.13 40.73 10.82
CA THR A 122 3.41 42.12 10.44
C THR A 122 2.10 42.86 10.20
N HIS A 123 1.50 43.37 11.27
CA HIS A 123 0.43 44.35 11.19
C HIS A 123 1.04 45.73 10.96
N VAL A 124 0.95 46.22 9.72
CA VAL A 124 1.30 47.61 9.42
C VAL A 124 0.21 48.52 10.00
N LYS A 125 0.51 49.19 11.12
CA LYS A 125 -0.39 50.15 11.77
C LYS A 125 -0.16 51.55 11.20
N SER A 126 -1.25 52.29 10.97
CA SER A 126 -1.19 53.72 10.66
C SER A 126 -1.11 54.51 11.96
N LEU A 127 -0.18 55.45 12.05
CA LEU A 127 -0.02 56.39 13.16
C LEU A 127 -0.84 57.67 12.96
N VAL A 128 -1.30 57.93 11.73
CA VAL A 128 -2.00 59.16 11.35
C VAL A 128 -3.20 58.82 10.45
N PRO A 129 -4.34 59.56 10.51
CA PRO A 129 -5.47 59.37 9.60
C PRO A 129 -5.04 59.43 8.12
N PHE A 130 -5.63 58.56 7.29
CA PHE A 130 -5.35 58.44 5.85
C PHE A 130 -3.91 58.05 5.44
N GLN A 131 -3.04 57.67 6.38
CA GLN A 131 -1.65 57.30 6.06
C GLN A 131 -1.54 56.09 5.10
N ARG A 132 -2.53 55.21 5.10
CA ARG A 132 -2.57 54.04 4.20
C ARG A 132 -3.99 53.78 3.72
N ILE A 133 -4.15 53.78 2.41
CA ILE A 133 -5.36 53.34 1.71
C ILE A 133 -5.01 52.05 0.97
N ARG A 134 -5.78 50.99 1.19
CA ARG A 134 -5.68 49.74 0.42
C ARG A 134 -6.89 49.68 -0.51
N SER A 135 -6.63 49.41 -1.78
CA SER A 135 -7.63 49.19 -2.80
C SER A 135 -7.32 47.84 -3.44
N ASP A 136 -8.23 46.89 -3.32
CA ASP A 136 -8.27 45.68 -4.13
C ASP A 136 -9.13 45.90 -5.38
N LEU A 137 -8.91 45.07 -6.40
CA LEU A 137 -9.67 45.02 -7.65
C LEU A 137 -10.74 43.95 -7.57
#